data_AF-A0A4Y9FJQ1-F1
#
_entry.id   AF-A0A4Y9FJQ1-F1
#
_cell.length_a   1.000
_cell.length_b   1.000
_cell.length_c   1.000
_cell.angle_alpha   90.00
_cell.angle_beta   90.00
_cell.angle_gamma   90.00
#
_symmetry.space_group_name_H-M   'P 1'
#
loop_
_entity.id
_entity.type
_entity.pdbx_description
1 polymer ?
#
loop_
_entity_poly.entity_id
_entity_poly.type
_entity_poly.pdbx_seq_one_letter_code
_entity_poly.pdbx_strand_id
1 'polypeptide(L)'
;MKKYTLLTVSALAILTLLTACTKKTNKSDTSSSTSTSQVSSTSHQSSSTSTAEPASTSSGEAKSDTGPASDTVDLLQDKNTGVTLESGQDTINYASMILGDKEWTVLEDNYNRTDSTPYNLLQGTDGSLYRVYQNGVIVDMDDVIVHQP
;
A
#
# COMPACT_ATOMS: atom_id res chain seq x y z
N MET A 1 -37.99 48.05 8.89
CA MET A 1 -38.26 47.97 10.35
C MET A 1 -38.78 46.56 10.67
N LYS A 2 -38.36 45.99 11.83
CA LYS A 2 -38.63 44.63 12.39
C LYS A 2 -37.69 43.55 11.80
N LYS A 3 -36.62 43.03 12.42
CA LYS A 3 -36.15 42.73 13.81
C LYS A 3 -36.76 41.48 14.48
N TYR A 4 -35.89 40.46 14.57
CA TYR A 4 -35.69 39.34 15.52
C TYR A 4 -36.77 38.27 15.69
N THR A 5 -36.34 36.98 15.60
CA THR A 5 -36.53 35.98 16.67
C THR A 5 -35.39 34.96 16.65
N LEU A 6 -34.59 35.00 17.72
CA LEU A 6 -33.68 33.95 18.19
C LEU A 6 -34.49 32.74 18.65
N LEU A 7 -34.06 31.52 18.33
CA LEU A 7 -34.43 30.32 19.09
C LEU A 7 -33.17 29.50 19.37
N THR A 8 -32.65 29.77 20.56
CA THR A 8 -31.70 28.94 21.30
C THR A 8 -32.41 27.71 21.84
N VAL A 9 -31.90 26.51 21.60
CA VAL A 9 -32.09 25.38 22.52
C VAL A 9 -30.74 24.71 22.72
N SER A 10 -30.35 24.69 23.99
CA SER A 10 -29.09 24.24 24.54
C SER A 10 -29.15 22.76 24.93
N ALA A 11 -27.96 22.18 25.02
CA ALA A 11 -27.54 21.07 25.88
C ALA A 11 -27.92 19.64 25.47
N LEU A 12 -26.90 18.84 25.10
CA LEU A 12 -26.76 17.49 25.66
C LEU A 12 -25.31 16.96 25.65
N ALA A 13 -24.77 16.82 26.87
CA ALA A 13 -23.78 15.88 27.39
C ALA A 13 -22.48 15.58 26.60
N ILE A 14 -21.38 16.19 27.05
CA ILE A 14 -20.01 15.71 26.80
C ILE A 14 -19.69 14.68 27.89
N LEU A 15 -19.61 13.40 27.50
CA LEU A 15 -19.17 12.30 28.36
C LEU A 15 -17.64 12.22 28.31
N THR A 16 -16.96 12.66 29.37
CA THR A 16 -15.51 12.54 29.50
C THR A 16 -15.14 11.11 29.91
N LEU A 17 -14.48 10.37 29.02
CA LEU A 17 -13.84 9.10 29.38
C LEU A 17 -12.49 9.37 30.07
N LEU A 18 -12.39 8.92 31.32
CA LEU A 18 -11.17 8.86 32.11
C LEU A 18 -10.21 7.82 31.51
N THR A 19 -9.02 8.22 31.09
CA THR A 19 -7.88 7.33 30.83
C THR A 19 -6.89 7.41 31.98
N ALA A 20 -6.93 6.43 32.88
CA ALA A 20 -5.91 6.20 33.89
C ALA A 20 -5.01 5.05 33.43
N CYS A 21 -3.87 5.37 32.81
CA CYS A 21 -2.81 4.39 32.55
C CYS A 21 -1.89 4.29 33.77
N THR A 22 -1.85 3.10 34.35
CA THR A 22 -1.00 2.72 35.48
C THR A 22 0.46 2.59 35.04
N LYS A 23 1.36 3.31 35.72
CA LYS A 23 2.81 3.09 35.66
C LYS A 23 3.11 1.73 36.29
N LYS A 24 3.53 0.74 35.48
CA LYS A 24 4.18 -0.48 35.98
C LYS A 24 5.69 -0.34 35.84
N THR A 25 6.33 -0.10 36.98
CA THR A 25 7.77 -0.22 37.18
C THR A 25 8.22 -1.65 36.85
N ASN A 26 9.04 -1.84 35.82
CA ASN A 26 9.77 -3.09 35.64
C ASN A 26 11.09 -2.97 36.42
N LYS A 27 11.19 -3.82 37.44
CA LYS A 27 12.36 -4.02 38.27
C LYS A 27 13.33 -4.91 37.50
N SER A 28 14.57 -4.46 37.39
CA SER A 28 15.71 -5.28 36.99
C SER A 28 15.92 -6.38 38.02
N ASP A 29 16.06 -7.63 37.57
CA ASP A 29 16.79 -8.66 38.30
C ASP A 29 17.78 -9.34 37.35
N THR A 30 19.05 -9.13 37.69
CA THR A 30 20.24 -9.79 37.19
C THR A 30 20.30 -11.23 37.72
N SER A 31 20.64 -12.20 36.87
CA SER A 31 21.74 -13.17 37.09
C SER A 31 21.63 -14.43 36.21
N SER A 32 22.60 -14.55 35.29
CA SER A 32 23.45 -15.72 34.97
C SER A 32 22.87 -17.11 34.66
N SER A 33 23.13 -17.51 33.41
CA SER A 33 23.77 -18.76 32.94
C SER A 33 23.14 -20.12 33.25
N THR A 34 22.78 -20.86 32.20
CA THR A 34 23.17 -22.28 32.01
C THR A 34 23.10 -22.62 30.51
N SER A 35 24.20 -23.10 29.96
CA SER A 35 24.32 -23.67 28.62
C SER A 35 23.77 -25.10 28.60
N THR A 36 22.96 -25.47 27.60
CA THR A 36 22.97 -26.82 27.00
C THR A 36 22.41 -26.80 25.58
N SER A 37 23.24 -27.27 24.66
CA SER A 37 22.96 -27.55 23.25
C SER A 37 21.88 -28.62 23.11
N GLN A 38 20.94 -28.49 22.16
CA GLN A 38 20.41 -29.63 21.39
C GLN A 38 19.93 -29.19 19.99
N VAL A 39 20.60 -29.71 18.96
CA VAL A 39 20.17 -29.77 17.57
C VAL A 39 19.13 -30.87 17.44
N SER A 40 18.02 -30.60 16.75
CA SER A 40 17.08 -31.63 16.30
C SER A 40 16.73 -31.41 14.84
N SER A 41 17.24 -32.32 14.04
CA SER A 41 16.97 -32.55 12.63
C SER A 41 15.54 -33.05 12.43
N THR A 42 14.82 -32.51 11.46
CA THR A 42 13.69 -33.22 10.84
C THR A 42 13.76 -33.06 9.32
N SER A 43 14.11 -34.18 8.71
CA SER A 43 14.09 -34.49 7.29
C SER A 43 12.67 -34.60 6.76
N HIS A 44 12.35 -33.87 5.69
CA HIS A 44 11.36 -34.31 4.71
C HIS A 44 11.91 -34.10 3.30
N GLN A 45 12.46 -35.20 2.80
CA GLN A 45 12.76 -35.46 1.40
C GLN A 45 11.48 -35.98 0.73
N SER A 46 11.09 -35.39 -0.39
CA SER A 46 10.28 -36.06 -1.41
C SER A 46 10.65 -35.46 -2.77
N SER A 47 11.45 -36.22 -3.49
CA SER A 47 11.81 -36.04 -4.89
C SER A 47 10.69 -36.53 -5.80
N SER A 48 10.36 -35.77 -6.83
CA SER A 48 10.17 -36.35 -8.17
C SER A 48 10.49 -35.30 -9.24
N THR A 49 11.34 -35.75 -10.15
CA THR A 49 11.99 -35.09 -11.28
C THR A 49 11.17 -35.25 -12.56
N SER A 50 11.60 -34.50 -13.59
CA SER A 50 11.36 -34.65 -15.05
C SER A 50 10.26 -33.70 -15.59
N THR A 51 10.41 -32.89 -16.65
CA THR A 51 11.30 -32.96 -17.83
C THR A 51 11.26 -31.62 -18.61
N ALA A 52 12.42 -31.20 -19.14
CA ALA A 52 12.71 -30.45 -20.39
C ALA A 52 12.04 -29.07 -20.73
N GLU A 53 12.92 -28.05 -20.82
CA GLU A 53 12.92 -26.93 -21.80
C GLU A 53 13.09 -27.44 -23.27
N PRO A 54 12.91 -26.65 -24.38
CA PRO A 54 13.20 -25.21 -24.52
C PRO A 54 12.34 -24.35 -25.51
N ALA A 55 12.66 -23.04 -25.52
CA ALA A 55 12.74 -22.08 -26.65
C ALA A 55 11.49 -21.48 -27.35
N SER A 56 11.35 -20.15 -27.14
CA SER A 56 11.21 -19.03 -28.09
C SER A 56 10.22 -19.04 -29.26
N THR A 57 9.32 -18.04 -29.25
CA THR A 57 8.87 -17.22 -30.41
C THR A 57 8.30 -15.90 -29.83
N SER A 58 8.97 -14.76 -29.84
CA SER A 58 9.11 -13.81 -30.96
C SER A 58 7.90 -13.76 -31.90
N SER A 59 7.00 -12.82 -31.63
CA SER A 59 6.14 -12.22 -32.65
C SER A 59 5.88 -10.78 -32.24
N GLY A 60 6.70 -9.88 -32.78
CA GLY A 60 6.32 -8.49 -32.91
C GLY A 60 5.30 -8.38 -34.04
N GLU A 61 4.17 -7.76 -33.74
CA GLU A 61 3.37 -7.06 -34.74
C GLU A 61 3.09 -5.67 -34.18
N ALA A 62 3.88 -4.72 -34.66
CA ALA A 62 3.57 -3.32 -34.57
C ALA A 62 2.27 -3.07 -35.35
N LYS A 63 1.25 -2.59 -34.65
CA LYS A 63 0.19 -1.82 -35.28
C LYS A 63 -0.09 -0.60 -34.41
N SER A 64 0.69 0.46 -34.67
CA SER A 64 0.28 1.83 -34.41
C SER A 64 -1.13 2.03 -34.95
N ASP A 65 -2.07 2.28 -34.04
CA ASP A 65 -3.06 3.36 -34.09
C ASP A 65 -4.01 3.14 -32.90
N THR A 66 -3.95 3.97 -31.84
CA THR A 66 -5.08 4.35 -30.94
C THR A 66 -4.55 5.11 -29.72
N GLY A 67 -4.42 6.45 -29.86
CA GLY A 67 -4.53 7.45 -28.78
C GLY A 67 -3.59 7.36 -27.55
N PRO A 68 -3.53 8.42 -26.73
CA PRO A 68 -2.74 8.43 -25.49
C PRO A 68 -3.16 7.37 -24.45
N ALA A 69 -4.29 6.69 -24.66
CA ALA A 69 -4.82 5.69 -23.74
C ALA A 69 -4.10 4.33 -23.83
N SER A 70 -3.59 3.94 -25.01
CA SER A 70 -2.91 2.64 -25.17
C SER A 70 -1.56 2.62 -24.45
N ASP A 71 -0.83 3.74 -24.50
CA ASP A 71 0.49 3.86 -23.88
C ASP A 71 0.38 3.82 -22.36
N THR A 72 -0.59 4.52 -21.76
CA THR A 72 -0.81 4.49 -20.31
C THR A 72 -1.12 3.06 -19.82
N VAL A 73 -1.97 2.32 -20.52
CA VAL A 73 -2.34 0.95 -20.13
C VAL A 73 -1.14 0.01 -20.16
N ASP A 74 -0.20 0.20 -21.09
CA ASP A 74 1.04 -0.57 -21.15
C ASP A 74 1.94 -0.24 -19.95
N LEU A 75 2.11 1.05 -19.64
CA LEU A 75 2.92 1.52 -18.50
C LEU A 75 2.41 1.02 -17.16
N LEU A 76 1.10 0.95 -16.97
CA LEU A 76 0.49 0.46 -15.71
C LEU A 76 0.65 -1.05 -15.51
N GLN A 77 0.87 -1.81 -16.59
CA GLN A 77 1.00 -3.27 -16.55
C GLN A 77 2.44 -3.74 -16.68
N ASP A 78 3.38 -2.84 -16.96
CA ASP A 78 4.79 -3.17 -17.04
C ASP A 78 5.30 -3.72 -15.71
N LYS A 79 5.93 -4.90 -15.76
CA LYS A 79 6.51 -5.61 -14.61
C LYS A 79 8.02 -5.41 -14.51
N ASN A 80 8.63 -4.72 -15.47
CA ASN A 80 10.07 -4.52 -15.58
C ASN A 80 10.49 -3.10 -15.13
N THR A 81 9.73 -2.49 -14.21
CA THR A 81 10.03 -1.15 -13.66
C THR A 81 11.11 -1.19 -12.58
N GLY A 82 11.48 -2.38 -12.08
CA GLY A 82 12.39 -2.54 -10.93
C GLY A 82 11.74 -2.19 -9.59
N VAL A 83 10.44 -1.87 -9.57
CA VAL A 83 9.64 -1.59 -8.38
C VAL A 83 8.48 -2.57 -8.32
N THR A 84 8.33 -3.26 -7.19
CA THR A 84 7.15 -4.07 -6.87
C THR A 84 6.74 -3.71 -5.45
N LEU A 85 5.64 -3.00 -5.31
CA LEU A 85 5.14 -2.53 -4.02
C LEU A 85 4.30 -3.60 -3.34
N GLU A 86 4.40 -3.64 -2.02
CA GLU A 86 3.41 -4.28 -1.16
C GLU A 86 2.34 -3.26 -0.76
N SER A 87 1.15 -3.77 -0.45
CA SER A 87 0.03 -2.91 -0.08
C SER A 87 0.24 -2.20 1.27
N GLY A 88 -0.58 -1.17 1.53
CA GLY A 88 -0.64 -0.52 2.83
C GLY A 88 0.56 0.37 3.08
N GLN A 89 1.32 0.08 4.15
CA GLN A 89 2.39 0.96 4.60
C GLN A 89 3.55 1.08 3.59
N ASP A 90 3.84 0.02 2.84
CA ASP A 90 4.89 0.05 1.81
C ASP A 90 4.53 1.04 0.68
N THR A 91 3.28 0.97 0.22
CA THR A 91 2.73 1.94 -0.73
C THR A 91 2.76 3.36 -0.17
N ILE A 92 2.37 3.57 1.09
CA ILE A 92 2.41 4.90 1.75
C ILE A 92 3.84 5.43 1.79
N ASN A 93 4.81 4.62 2.20
CA ASN A 93 6.22 5.02 2.28
C ASN A 93 6.75 5.44 0.90
N TYR A 94 6.39 4.69 -0.14
CA TYR A 94 6.74 4.99 -1.51
C TYR A 94 6.13 6.32 -1.99
N ALA A 95 4.82 6.51 -1.77
CA ALA A 95 4.13 7.75 -2.11
C ALA A 95 4.71 8.96 -1.35
N SER A 96 5.01 8.81 -0.06
CA SER A 96 5.65 9.86 0.74
C SER A 96 7.04 10.25 0.22
N MET A 97 7.81 9.28 -0.28
CA MET A 97 9.14 9.54 -0.84
C MET A 97 9.06 10.39 -2.12
N ILE A 98 8.01 10.23 -2.93
CA ILE A 98 7.89 10.87 -4.25
C ILE A 98 7.05 12.15 -4.20
N LEU A 99 5.87 12.07 -3.58
CA LEU A 99 4.88 13.15 -3.53
C LEU A 99 5.00 14.01 -2.26
N GLY A 100 5.89 13.65 -1.35
CA GLY A 100 5.99 14.24 -0.02
C GLY A 100 5.02 13.63 0.98
N ASP A 101 5.26 13.90 2.26
CA ASP A 101 4.39 13.47 3.34
C ASP A 101 3.10 14.29 3.35
N LYS A 102 1.96 13.59 3.28
CA LYS A 102 0.61 14.17 3.30
C LYS A 102 -0.32 13.48 4.28
N GLU A 103 0.25 12.75 5.25
CA GLU A 103 -0.51 11.93 6.20
C GLU A 103 -1.45 10.94 5.47
N TRP A 104 -0.87 10.21 4.50
CA TRP A 104 -1.62 9.37 3.59
C TRP A 104 -2.50 8.34 4.30
N THR A 105 -3.74 8.22 3.82
CA THR A 105 -4.67 7.16 4.18
C THR A 105 -4.96 6.32 2.95
N VAL A 106 -4.93 4.99 3.09
CA VAL A 106 -5.40 4.06 2.06
C VAL A 106 -6.92 4.01 2.10
N LEU A 107 -7.57 4.43 1.04
CA LEU A 107 -9.03 4.34 0.87
C LEU A 107 -9.44 3.02 0.22
N GLU A 108 -8.66 2.53 -0.74
CA GLU A 108 -8.89 1.27 -1.42
C GLU A 108 -7.60 0.48 -1.54
N ASP A 109 -7.65 -0.80 -1.16
CA ASP A 109 -6.57 -1.77 -1.35
C ASP A 109 -7.00 -2.81 -2.36
N ASN A 110 -6.45 -2.69 -3.57
CA ASN A 110 -6.78 -3.54 -4.70
C ASN A 110 -5.57 -4.34 -5.21
N TYR A 111 -4.50 -4.50 -4.41
CA TYR A 111 -3.27 -5.17 -4.87
C TYR A 111 -3.45 -6.66 -5.18
N ASN A 112 -4.48 -7.29 -4.61
CA ASN A 112 -4.81 -8.69 -4.82
C ASN A 112 -5.81 -8.93 -5.95
N ARG A 113 -6.23 -7.89 -6.68
CA ARG A 113 -7.16 -8.04 -7.81
C ARG A 113 -6.48 -8.69 -9.01
N THR A 114 -7.25 -9.50 -9.72
CA THR A 114 -6.81 -10.21 -10.94
C THR A 114 -7.62 -9.83 -12.18
N ASP A 115 -8.73 -9.12 -11.99
CA ASP A 115 -9.65 -8.65 -13.03
C ASP A 115 -9.29 -7.27 -13.58
N SER A 116 -8.31 -6.60 -12.96
CA SER A 116 -7.89 -5.23 -13.25
C SER A 116 -6.44 -5.02 -12.82
N THR A 117 -5.81 -3.97 -13.32
CA THR A 117 -4.45 -3.61 -12.89
C THR A 117 -4.45 -3.21 -11.41
N PRO A 118 -3.65 -3.86 -10.55
CA PRO A 118 -3.66 -3.63 -9.10
C PRO A 118 -3.12 -2.24 -8.71
N TYR A 119 -3.85 -1.55 -7.84
CA TYR A 119 -3.44 -0.27 -7.26
C TYR A 119 -3.96 -0.08 -5.82
N ASN A 120 -3.38 0.89 -5.12
CA ASN A 120 -3.89 1.42 -3.86
C ASN A 120 -4.39 2.83 -4.13
N LEU A 121 -5.57 3.18 -3.63
CA LEU A 121 -6.07 4.56 -3.68
C LEU A 121 -5.65 5.28 -2.39
N LEU A 122 -4.75 6.24 -2.51
CA LEU A 122 -4.28 7.05 -1.37
C LEU A 122 -4.97 8.40 -1.36
N GLN A 123 -5.32 8.88 -0.16
CA GLN A 123 -5.81 10.23 0.08
C GLN A 123 -4.92 10.94 1.10
N GLY A 124 -4.47 12.15 0.76
CA GLY A 124 -3.80 13.06 1.69
C GLY A 124 -4.80 13.90 2.49
N THR A 125 -4.37 14.46 3.62
CA THR A 125 -5.22 15.35 4.45
C THR A 125 -5.59 16.67 3.78
N ASP A 126 -4.86 17.04 2.72
CA ASP A 126 -5.17 18.16 1.81
C ASP A 126 -6.28 17.83 0.80
N GLY A 127 -6.81 16.61 0.81
CA GLY A 127 -7.86 16.15 -0.10
C GLY A 127 -7.33 15.65 -1.45
N SER A 128 -6.02 15.61 -1.66
CA SER A 128 -5.46 15.03 -2.89
C SER A 128 -5.61 13.51 -2.93
N LEU A 129 -5.90 12.96 -4.11
CA LEU A 129 -6.08 11.52 -4.31
C LEU A 129 -5.16 11.01 -5.42
N TYR A 130 -4.54 9.85 -5.20
CA TYR A 130 -3.66 9.20 -6.17
C TYR A 130 -3.89 7.69 -6.21
N ARG A 131 -3.85 7.12 -7.42
CA ARG A 131 -3.70 5.68 -7.62
C ARG A 131 -2.21 5.36 -7.65
N VAL A 132 -1.76 4.52 -6.74
CA VAL A 132 -0.39 4.00 -6.70
C VAL A 132 -0.40 2.55 -7.13
N TYR A 133 0.10 2.28 -8.33
CA TYR A 133 0.10 0.96 -8.94
C TYR A 133 1.23 0.10 -8.36
N GLN A 134 1.02 -1.22 -8.37
CA GLN A 134 1.99 -2.16 -7.78
C GLN A 134 3.38 -2.06 -8.41
N ASN A 135 3.46 -1.68 -9.69
CA ASN A 135 4.73 -1.49 -10.39
C ASN A 135 5.41 -0.14 -10.11
N GLY A 136 4.86 0.68 -9.21
CA GLY A 136 5.42 1.98 -8.82
C GLY A 136 4.94 3.17 -9.63
N VAL A 137 4.11 3.00 -10.66
CA VAL A 137 3.50 4.13 -11.37
C VAL A 137 2.51 4.85 -10.46
N ILE A 138 2.52 6.19 -10.48
CA ILE A 138 1.59 7.02 -9.72
C ILE A 138 0.78 7.87 -10.68
N VAL A 139 -0.54 7.81 -10.54
CA VAL A 139 -1.51 8.54 -11.37
C VAL A 139 -2.43 9.35 -10.45
N ASP A 140 -2.73 10.59 -10.83
CA ASP A 140 -3.75 11.38 -10.12
C ASP A 140 -5.18 10.95 -10.51
N MET A 141 -6.19 11.69 -10.04
CA MET A 141 -7.58 11.36 -10.37
C MET A 141 -8.00 11.74 -11.79
N ASP A 142 -7.24 12.61 -12.47
CA ASP A 142 -7.47 13.05 -13.85
C ASP A 142 -6.78 12.13 -14.87
N ASP A 143 -6.32 10.95 -14.44
CA ASP A 143 -5.57 9.97 -15.23
C ASP A 143 -4.22 10.49 -15.74
N VAL A 144 -3.66 11.51 -15.10
CA VAL A 144 -2.33 12.03 -15.44
C VAL A 144 -1.27 11.25 -14.68
N ILE A 145 -0.28 10.72 -15.42
CA ILE A 145 0.90 10.09 -14.82
C ILE A 145 1.73 11.17 -14.14
N VAL A 146 1.86 11.06 -12.82
CA VAL A 146 2.65 11.99 -11.98
C VAL A 146 4.06 11.46 -11.77
N HIS A 147 4.22 10.13 -11.77
CA HIS A 147 5.52 9.48 -11.61
C HIS A 147 5.56 8.12 -12.31
N GLN A 148 6.72 7.81 -12.89
CA GLN A 148 7.09 6.49 -13.41
C GLN A 148 8.50 6.14 -12.89
N PRO A 149 8.71 4.92 -12.36
CA PRO A 149 10.02 4.47 -11.86
C PRO A 149 11.12 4.35 -12.91
#